data_AF-A0A1G6PWZ8-F1
#
_entry.id   AF-A0A1G6PWZ8-F1
#
_cell.length_a   1.000
_cell.length_b   1.000
_cell.length_c   1.000
_cell.angle_alpha   90.00
_cell.angle_beta   90.00
_cell.angle_gamma   90.00
#
_symmetry.space_group_name_H-M   'P 1'
#
loop_
_entity.id
_entity.type
_entity.pdbx_description
1 polymer ?
#
loop_
_entity_poly.entity_id
_entity_poly.type
_entity_poly.pdbx_seq_one_letter_code
_entity_poly.pdbx_strand_id
1 'polypeptide(L)'
;MNNRTLQSLIVHTFLFGATTVALAWSGLAYFYGDGSMWAPIVNAVIWLASLCGAGLCYRELRVIGATPDQSAEEQPVNGLKPSC
;
A
#
# COMPACT_ATOMS: atom_id res chain seq x y z
N MET A 1 -4.14 -15.33 3.95
CA MET A 1 -3.53 -13.98 3.90
C MET A 1 -3.99 -13.19 5.12
N ASN A 2 -3.10 -12.62 5.94
CA ASN A 2 -3.50 -12.01 7.22
C ASN A 2 -4.10 -10.61 7.00
N ASN A 3 -5.36 -10.40 7.39
CA ASN A 3 -6.12 -9.16 7.14
C ASN A 3 -5.39 -7.87 7.59
N ARG A 4 -4.52 -7.98 8.60
CA ARG A 4 -3.72 -6.89 9.14
C ARG A 4 -2.70 -6.32 8.14
N THR A 5 -2.05 -7.16 7.34
CA THR A 5 -1.05 -6.73 6.34
C THR A 5 -1.73 -6.01 5.17
N LEU A 6 -2.88 -6.52 4.73
CA LEU A 6 -3.67 -5.91 3.67
C LEU A 6 -4.28 -4.57 4.11
N GLN A 7 -4.77 -4.49 5.35
CA GLN A 7 -5.23 -3.23 5.93
C GLN A 7 -4.10 -2.19 6.04
N SER A 8 -2.91 -2.60 6.45
CA SER A 8 -1.75 -1.71 6.53
C SER A 8 -1.34 -1.16 5.15
N LEU A 9 -1.36 -2.01 4.11
CA LEU A 9 -1.07 -1.58 2.74
C LEU A 9 -2.08 -0.54 2.23
N ILE A 10 -3.37 -0.74 2.50
CA ILE A 10 -4.42 0.19 2.09
C ILE A 10 -4.21 1.54 2.78
N VAL A 11 -3.92 1.55 4.08
CA VAL A 11 -3.66 2.78 4.84
C VAL A 11 -2.44 3.52 4.30
N HIS A 12 -1.34 2.83 4.01
CA HIS A 12 -0.14 3.47 3.46
C HIS A 12 -0.37 4.01 2.05
N THR A 13 -1.08 3.29 1.19
CA THR A 13 -1.45 3.75 -0.15
C THR A 13 -2.34 5.00 -0.09
N PHE A 14 -3.29 5.03 0.85
CA PHE A 14 -4.17 6.18 1.05
C PHE A 14 -3.41 7.40 1.57
N LEU A 15 -2.54 7.22 2.58
CA LEU A 15 -1.67 8.26 3.12
C LEU A 15 -0.73 8.82 2.05
N PHE A 16 -0.18 7.96 1.20
CA PHE A 16 0.65 8.36 0.08
C PHE A 16 -0.13 9.22 -0.93
N GLY A 17 -1.36 8.82 -1.28
CA GLY A 17 -2.23 9.63 -2.14
C GLY A 17 -2.53 11.01 -1.54
N ALA A 18 -2.94 11.06 -0.27
CA ALA A 18 -3.24 12.31 0.43
C ALA A 18 -2.03 13.26 0.50
N THR A 19 -0.86 12.72 0.82
CA THR A 19 0.39 13.51 0.91
C THR A 19 0.87 13.99 -0.46
N THR A 20 0.62 13.22 -1.53
CA THR A 20 0.91 13.66 -2.91
C THR A 20 0.06 14.87 -3.30
N VAL A 21 -1.24 14.84 -2.99
CA VAL A 21 -2.15 15.97 -3.23
C VAL A 21 -1.73 17.18 -2.41
N ALA A 22 -1.39 17.00 -1.14
CA ALA A 22 -0.91 18.07 -0.27
C ALA A 22 0.39 18.69 -0.79
N LEU A 23 1.33 17.86 -1.28
CA LEU A 23 2.57 18.33 -1.88
C LEU A 23 2.31 19.17 -3.14
N ALA A 24 1.47 18.68 -4.05
CA ALA A 24 1.09 19.40 -5.26
C ALA A 24 0.42 20.74 -4.94
N TRP A 25 -0.50 20.75 -3.96
CA TRP A 25 -1.17 21.97 -3.51
C TRP A 25 -0.20 22.96 -2.86
N SER A 26 0.74 22.48 -2.05
CA SER A 26 1.76 23.35 -1.44
C SER A 26 2.75 23.92 -2.45
N GLY A 27 3.06 23.18 -3.52
CA GLY A 27 3.83 23.70 -4.66
C GLY A 27 3.07 24.79 -5.38
N LEU A 28 1.77 24.59 -5.62
CA LEU A 28 0.91 25.63 -6.20
C LEU A 28 0.86 26.88 -5.30
N ALA A 29 0.66 26.69 -3.99
CA ALA A 29 0.63 27.78 -3.02
C ALA A 29 1.96 28.53 -2.92
N TYR A 30 3.10 27.87 -3.16
CA TYR A 30 4.39 28.55 -3.28
C TYR A 30 4.42 29.55 -4.45
N PHE A 31 3.89 29.17 -5.62
CA PHE A 31 3.88 30.04 -6.80
C PHE A 31 2.80 31.12 -6.76
N TYR A 32 1.65 30.86 -6.14
CA TYR A 32 0.50 31.77 -6.12
C TYR A 32 0.30 32.55 -4.80
N GLY A 33 1.03 32.18 -3.74
CA GLY A 33 0.93 32.77 -2.41
C GLY A 33 2.22 33.47 -1.99
N ASP A 34 2.57 33.34 -0.71
CA ASP A 34 3.63 34.11 -0.06
C ASP A 34 5.07 33.71 -0.46
N GLY A 35 5.24 32.77 -1.39
CA GLY A 35 6.57 32.25 -1.79
C GLY A 35 7.29 31.46 -0.69
N SER A 36 6.59 31.03 0.36
CA SER A 36 7.19 30.27 1.46
C SER A 36 7.46 28.81 1.08
N MET A 37 8.74 28.40 1.14
CA MET A 37 9.15 27.01 0.86
C MET A 37 8.94 26.04 2.02
N TRP A 38 8.57 26.53 3.21
CA TRP A 38 8.43 25.65 4.38
C TRP A 38 7.34 24.59 4.20
N ALA A 39 6.17 24.98 3.69
CA ALA A 39 5.05 24.06 3.46
C ALA A 39 5.38 22.94 2.45
N PRO A 40 5.94 23.23 1.25
CA PRO A 40 6.32 22.17 0.33
C PRO A 40 7.45 21.27 0.84
N ILE A 41 8.42 21.81 1.60
CA ILE A 41 9.50 21.01 2.19
C ILE A 41 8.94 20.00 3.21
N VAL A 42 8.08 20.46 4.12
CA VAL A 42 7.47 19.58 5.13
C VAL A 42 6.60 18.51 4.47
N ASN A 43 5.80 18.88 3.46
CA ASN A 43 4.99 17.91 2.72
C ASN A 43 5.86 16.91 1.95
N ALA A 44 7.01 17.32 1.40
CA ALA A 44 7.91 16.43 0.69
C ALA A 44 8.53 15.38 1.62
N VAL A 45 8.89 15.77 2.85
CA VAL A 45 9.41 14.85 3.87
C VAL A 45 8.36 13.82 4.27
N ILE A 46 7.11 14.26 4.53
CA ILE A 46 6.01 13.36 4.89
C ILE A 46 5.68 12.41 3.73
N TRP A 47 5.74 12.91 2.50
CA TRP A 47 5.53 12.11 1.29
C TRP A 47 6.59 11.01 1.14
N LEU A 48 7.88 11.35 1.33
CA LEU A 48 8.98 10.38 1.29
C LEU A 48 8.83 9.31 2.38
N ALA A 49 8.47 9.70 3.61
CA ALA A 49 8.23 8.75 4.69
C ALA A 49 7.09 7.78 4.37
N SER A 50 6.01 8.29 3.78
CA SER A 50 4.85 7.49 3.35
C SER A 50 5.23 6.51 2.22
N LEU A 51 6.07 6.94 1.26
CA LEU A 51 6.58 6.10 0.18
C LEU A 51 7.46 4.96 0.71
N CYS A 52 8.36 5.26 1.66
CA CYS A 52 9.19 4.24 2.30
C CYS A 52 8.35 3.19 3.05
N GLY A 53 7.34 3.61 3.81
CA GLY A 53 6.42 2.71 4.51
C GLY A 53 5.63 1.81 3.53
N ALA A 54 5.08 2.41 2.47
CA ALA A 54 4.37 1.66 1.43
C ALA A 54 5.29 0.63 0.74
N GLY A 55 6.54 1.01 0.43
CA GLY A 55 7.52 0.11 -0.20
C GLY A 55 7.92 -1.07 0.68
N LEU A 56 8.10 -0.86 1.99
CA LEU A 56 8.35 -1.94 2.95
C LEU A 56 7.17 -2.91 3.03
N CYS A 57 5.93 -2.40 3.13
CA CYS A 57 4.74 -3.24 3.09
C CYS A 57 4.63 -4.04 1.78
N TYR A 58 4.93 -3.42 0.63
CA TYR A 58 4.89 -4.09 -0.67
C TYR A 58 5.94 -5.19 -0.80
N ARG A 59 7.13 -4.98 -0.23
CA ARG A 59 8.21 -5.99 -0.18
C ARG A 59 7.80 -7.19 0.66
N GLU A 60 7.24 -6.97 1.85
CA GLU A 60 6.69 -8.03 2.70
C GLU A 60 5.58 -8.83 1.97
N LEU A 61 4.67 -8.14 1.28
CA LEU A 61 3.63 -8.77 0.46
C LEU A 61 4.21 -9.59 -0.70
N ARG A 62 5.28 -9.12 -1.35
CA ARG A 62 5.93 -9.86 -2.44
C ARG A 62 6.65 -11.11 -1.95
N VAL A 63 7.23 -11.09 -0.76
CA VAL A 63 7.82 -12.29 -0.11
C VAL A 63 6.73 -13.31 0.21
N ILE A 64 5.57 -12.87 0.71
CA ILE A 64 4.43 -13.74 1.03
C ILE A 64 3.70 -14.24 -0.24
N GLY A 65 3.62 -13.43 -1.30
CA GLY A 65 3.03 -13.80 -2.58
C GLY A 65 3.95 -14.60 -3.51
N ALA A 66 5.26 -14.67 -3.20
CA ALA A 66 6.23 -15.52 -3.89
C ALA A 66 6.23 -16.96 -3.38
N THR A 67 5.46 -17.29 -2.33
CA THR A 67 4.94 -18.65 -2.18
C THR A 67 3.84 -18.81 -3.22
N PRO A 68 4.09 -19.49 -4.36
CA PRO A 68 3.03 -19.84 -5.27
C PRO A 68 1.98 -20.59 -4.47
N ASP A 69 0.74 -20.32 -4.86
CA ASP A 69 -0.49 -20.85 -4.36
C ASP A 69 -0.48 -22.39 -4.25
N GLN A 70 0.11 -22.95 -3.20
CA GLN A 70 -0.11 -24.35 -2.79
C GLN A 70 -1.44 -24.50 -2.03
N SER A 71 -2.38 -23.56 -2.19
CA SER A 71 -3.74 -23.68 -1.65
C SER A 71 -4.81 -23.78 -2.74
N ALA A 72 -4.43 -23.77 -4.03
CA ALA A 72 -5.33 -23.93 -5.15
C ALA A 72 -5.24 -25.29 -5.88
N GLU A 73 -4.47 -26.26 -5.37
CA GLU A 73 -4.41 -27.62 -5.92
C GLU A 73 -4.35 -28.67 -4.80
N GLU A 74 -5.50 -28.94 -4.18
CA GLU A 74 -5.96 -30.26 -3.71
C GLU A 74 -7.28 -30.05 -2.92
N GLN A 75 -8.36 -29.68 -3.64
CA GLN A 75 -9.65 -30.25 -3.28
C GLN A 75 -9.70 -31.63 -3.94
N PRO A 76 -9.63 -32.75 -3.19
CA PRO A 76 -9.86 -34.06 -3.77
C PRO A 76 -11.32 -34.13 -4.24
N VAL A 77 -11.50 -34.00 -5.55
CA VAL A 77 -12.71 -34.43 -6.22
C VAL A 77 -12.75 -35.96 -6.13
N ASN A 78 -13.87 -36.49 -5.63
CA ASN A 78 -14.30 -37.90 -5.59
C ASN A 78 -13.97 -38.73 -4.34
N GLY A 79 -14.97 -38.80 -3.46
CA GLY A 79 -15.10 -39.81 -2.41
C GLY A 79 -16.55 -40.11 -2.01
N LEU A 80 -17.54 -39.85 -2.88
CA LEU A 80 -18.91 -40.35 -2.70
C LEU A 80 -18.94 -41.83 -3.10
N LYS A 81 -18.80 -42.70 -2.10
CA LYS A 81 -19.03 -44.14 -2.24
C LYS A 81 -20.54 -44.38 -2.36
N PRO A 82 -21.03 -45.19 -3.32
CA PRO A 82 -22.42 -45.62 -3.32
C PRO A 82 -22.57 -46.69 -2.22
N SER A 83 -23.52 -46.49 -1.32
CA SER A 83 -24.01 -47.56 -0.44
C SER A 83 -25.42 -47.91 -0.88
N CYS A 84 -25.55 -49.18 -1.24
CA CYS A 84 -26.78 -49.88 -1.61
C CYS A 84 -27.87 -49.80 -0.54
#